data_AF-A0A0A9WB97-F1
#
_entry.id   AF-A0A0A9WB97-F1
#
_cell.length_a   1.000
_cell.length_b   1.000
_cell.length_c   1.000
_cell.angle_alpha   90.00
_cell.angle_beta   90.00
_cell.angle_gamma   90.00
#
_symmetry.space_group_name_H-M   'P 1'
#
loop_
_entity.id
_entity.type
_entity.pdbx_description
1 polymer ?
#
loop_
_entity_poly.entity_id
_entity_poly.type
_entity_poly.pdbx_seq_one_letter_code
_entity_poly.pdbx_strand_id
1 'polypeptide(L)'
;TRALLPMLYKARGGPFSSWRTVVESLVLSSSLYAVEAWGVPLCDVLDKIQLRAYKSILFLPSNTPDYLIRTELVIPHLEVKIMKLAVSWWLKLCDMGESRYPKLCFLRLFALHKSQADPQYNWASQMSAVFQKYGDDRTWEDQDYLGFDKSGFLERIRRFWWNADGDRVDRSSFNPIYKIYRPDGDILPFYL
;
A
#
# COMPACT_ATOMS: atom_id res chain seq x y z
N THR A 1 -0.29 25.71 1.73
CA THR A 1 0.44 25.51 0.45
C THR A 1 1.59 24.56 0.74
N ARG A 2 1.64 23.39 0.10
CA ARG A 2 2.68 22.35 0.32
C ARG A 2 4.09 22.91 0.07
N ALA A 3 5.07 22.62 0.92
CA ALA A 3 6.36 23.30 0.93
C ALA A 3 7.26 22.95 -0.27
N LEU A 4 7.17 21.71 -0.78
CA LEU A 4 8.02 21.20 -1.87
C LEU A 4 7.51 21.59 -3.27
N LEU A 5 6.20 21.73 -3.47
CA LEU A 5 5.64 22.02 -4.80
C LEU A 5 6.10 23.36 -5.40
N PRO A 6 6.18 24.48 -4.64
CA PRO A 6 6.74 25.72 -5.13
C PRO A 6 8.22 25.62 -5.53
N MET A 7 8.99 24.78 -4.84
CA MET A 7 10.41 24.56 -5.17
C MET A 7 10.54 23.78 -6.49
N LEU A 8 9.70 22.76 -6.70
CA LEU A 8 9.68 21.98 -7.94
C LEU A 8 9.23 22.83 -9.15
N TYR A 9 8.23 23.69 -8.95
CA TYR A 9 7.77 24.62 -9.97
C TYR A 9 8.88 25.64 -10.33
N LYS A 10 9.61 26.16 -9.33
CA LYS A 10 10.77 27.05 -9.55
C LYS A 10 11.92 26.35 -10.27
N ALA A 11 12.11 25.05 -10.04
CA ALA A 11 13.14 24.24 -10.70
C ALA A 11 12.82 23.91 -12.18
N ARG A 12 11.67 24.37 -12.72
CA ARG A 12 11.17 24.02 -14.06
C ARG A 12 11.01 22.51 -14.30
N GLY A 13 10.97 21.71 -13.24
CA GLY A 13 10.53 20.33 -13.34
C GLY A 13 9.04 20.35 -13.69
N GLY A 14 8.62 19.54 -14.66
CA GLY A 14 7.22 19.47 -15.09
C GLY A 14 6.24 19.19 -13.95
N PRO A 15 4.92 19.14 -14.24
CA PRO A 15 3.91 18.96 -13.20
C PRO A 15 4.16 17.68 -12.40
N PHE A 16 3.81 17.69 -11.10
CA PHE A 16 4.02 16.55 -10.20
C PHE A 16 3.44 15.22 -10.74
N SER A 17 2.33 15.30 -11.47
CA SER A 17 1.72 14.16 -12.15
C SER A 17 2.68 13.46 -13.12
N SER A 18 3.53 14.18 -13.84
CA SER A 18 4.51 13.58 -14.75
C SER A 18 5.55 12.75 -13.99
N TRP A 19 6.06 13.26 -12.87
CA TRP A 19 7.00 12.53 -12.02
C TRP A 19 6.38 11.27 -11.41
N ARG A 20 5.11 11.37 -10.98
CA ARG A 20 4.34 10.22 -10.52
C ARG A 20 4.22 9.15 -11.62
N THR A 21 3.87 9.56 -12.84
CA THR A 21 3.79 8.64 -13.99
C THR A 21 5.12 7.95 -14.25
N VAL A 22 6.26 8.65 -14.14
CA VAL A 22 7.59 8.05 -14.32
C VAL A 22 7.86 6.99 -13.24
N VAL A 23 7.60 7.31 -11.97
CA VAL A 23 7.77 6.33 -10.87
C VAL A 23 6.86 5.13 -11.06
N GLU A 24 5.60 5.35 -11.43
CA GLU A 24 4.62 4.28 -11.63
C GLU A 24 4.96 3.38 -12.82
N SER A 25 5.38 3.96 -13.94
CA SER A 25 5.61 3.25 -15.20
C SER A 25 6.97 2.55 -15.26
N LEU A 26 8.01 3.05 -14.58
CA LEU A 26 9.35 2.46 -14.60
C LEU A 26 9.66 1.63 -13.35
N VAL A 27 9.43 2.22 -12.18
CA VAL A 27 9.88 1.63 -10.91
C VAL A 27 8.83 0.66 -10.38
N LEU A 28 7.57 1.11 -10.28
CA LEU A 28 6.53 0.27 -9.68
C LEU A 28 6.06 -0.84 -10.62
N SER A 29 6.06 -0.64 -11.94
CA SER A 29 5.68 -1.68 -12.91
C SER A 29 6.56 -2.92 -12.80
N SER A 30 7.88 -2.73 -12.68
CA SER A 30 8.86 -3.80 -12.52
C SER A 30 8.85 -4.37 -11.09
N SER A 31 8.80 -3.51 -10.08
CA SER A 31 8.85 -3.92 -8.67
C SER A 31 7.57 -4.63 -8.20
N LEU A 32 6.42 -4.33 -8.82
CA LEU A 32 5.12 -4.91 -8.45
C LEU A 32 4.66 -6.01 -9.41
N TYR A 33 5.55 -6.54 -10.25
CA TYR A 33 5.19 -7.64 -11.13
C TYR A 33 4.74 -8.87 -10.33
N ALA A 34 3.51 -9.33 -10.60
CA ALA A 34 2.87 -10.45 -9.91
C ALA A 34 2.81 -10.34 -8.37
N VAL A 35 2.85 -9.12 -7.84
CA VAL A 35 2.95 -8.83 -6.41
C VAL A 35 1.79 -9.37 -5.58
N GLU A 36 0.63 -9.62 -6.19
CA GLU A 36 -0.54 -10.24 -5.56
C GLU A 36 -0.23 -11.60 -4.92
N ALA A 37 0.75 -12.33 -5.44
CA ALA A 37 1.08 -13.69 -5.01
C ALA A 37 2.21 -13.75 -3.97
N TRP A 38 3.12 -12.77 -3.94
CA TRP A 38 4.34 -12.81 -3.13
C TRP A 38 4.60 -11.54 -2.29
N GLY A 39 3.93 -10.43 -2.59
CA GLY A 39 4.31 -9.12 -2.05
C GLY A 39 3.73 -8.78 -0.69
N VAL A 40 2.74 -9.53 -0.20
CA VAL A 40 2.09 -9.29 1.10
C VAL A 40 3.10 -9.14 2.25
N PRO A 41 4.05 -10.07 2.48
CA PRO A 41 5.01 -9.95 3.58
C PRO A 41 6.10 -8.89 3.34
N LEU A 42 6.21 -8.36 2.12
CA LEU A 42 7.27 -7.43 1.71
C LEU A 42 6.76 -6.00 1.51
N CYS A 43 5.56 -5.67 2.00
CA CYS A 43 4.96 -4.34 1.86
C CYS A 43 5.93 -3.23 2.32
N ASP A 44 6.54 -3.37 3.50
CA ASP A 44 7.49 -2.38 4.05
C ASP A 44 8.75 -2.19 3.19
N VAL A 45 9.21 -3.27 2.54
CA VAL A 45 10.40 -3.23 1.67
C VAL A 45 10.06 -2.55 0.35
N LEU A 46 8.94 -2.92 -0.27
CA LEU A 46 8.48 -2.36 -1.53
C LEU A 46 8.13 -0.88 -1.40
N ASP A 47 7.57 -0.48 -0.26
CA ASP A 47 7.22 0.89 0.05
C ASP A 47 8.47 1.80 0.13
N LYS A 48 9.59 1.30 0.67
CA LYS A 48 10.89 2.01 0.63
C LYS A 48 11.41 2.20 -0.79
N ILE A 49 11.12 1.30 -1.74
CA ILE A 49 11.53 1.45 -3.14
C ILE A 49 10.82 2.67 -3.75
N GLN A 50 9.50 2.78 -3.53
CA GLN A 50 8.72 3.93 -4.00
C GLN A 50 9.29 5.24 -3.47
N LEU A 51 9.55 5.33 -2.17
CA LEU A 51 10.06 6.56 -1.55
C LEU A 51 11.49 6.90 -1.96
N ARG A 52 12.36 5.90 -2.13
CA ARG A 52 13.72 6.12 -2.67
C ARG A 52 13.67 6.66 -4.09
N ALA A 53 12.75 6.18 -4.92
CA ALA A 53 12.56 6.72 -6.27
C ALA A 53 12.15 8.20 -6.23
N TYR A 54 11.20 8.57 -5.37
CA TYR A 54 10.83 9.98 -5.20
C TYR A 54 11.97 10.83 -4.63
N LYS A 55 12.72 10.34 -3.64
CA LYS A 55 13.90 11.05 -3.12
C LYS A 55 14.92 11.31 -4.22
N SER A 56 15.20 10.30 -5.05
CA SER A 56 16.14 10.41 -6.16
C SER A 56 15.69 11.43 -7.21
N ILE A 57 14.44 11.31 -7.69
CA ILE A 57 13.87 12.21 -8.72
C ILE A 57 13.81 13.66 -8.25
N LEU A 58 13.55 13.88 -6.96
CA LEU A 58 13.42 15.21 -6.38
C LEU A 58 14.74 15.73 -5.78
N PHE A 59 15.85 15.01 -5.97
CA PHE A 59 17.16 15.34 -5.42
C PHE A 59 17.15 15.57 -3.90
N LEU A 60 16.29 14.85 -3.18
CA LEU A 60 16.19 14.94 -1.73
C LEU A 60 17.29 14.08 -1.08
N PRO A 61 17.89 14.55 0.03
CA PRO A 61 18.80 13.75 0.83
C PRO A 61 18.19 12.40 1.25
N SER A 62 19.01 11.35 1.30
CA SER A 62 18.59 9.99 1.69
C SER A 62 17.98 9.92 3.10
N ASN A 63 18.44 10.81 3.99
CA ASN A 63 17.97 10.96 5.37
C ASN A 63 16.64 11.74 5.50
N THR A 64 16.07 12.23 4.40
CA THR A 64 14.76 12.91 4.44
C THR A 64 13.71 11.94 4.96
N PRO A 65 12.95 12.26 6.03
CA PRO A 65 11.98 11.32 6.57
C PRO A 65 10.88 10.93 5.57
N ASP A 66 10.62 9.62 5.50
CA ASP A 66 9.69 9.00 4.54
C ASP A 66 8.25 9.52 4.68
N TYR A 67 7.77 9.67 5.92
CA TYR A 67 6.42 10.18 6.19
C TYR A 67 6.22 11.61 5.67
N LEU A 68 7.27 12.45 5.68
CA LEU A 68 7.18 13.83 5.16
C LEU A 68 6.96 13.85 3.64
N ILE A 69 7.65 12.97 2.93
CA ILE A 69 7.51 12.85 1.49
C ILE A 69 6.09 12.41 1.15
N ARG A 70 5.56 11.42 1.88
CA ARG A 70 4.18 10.96 1.69
C ARG A 70 3.15 12.04 1.97
N THR A 71 3.26 12.76 3.08
CA THR A 71 2.26 13.78 3.45
C THR A 71 2.30 14.98 2.51
N GLU A 72 3.49 15.44 2.13
CA GLU A 72 3.64 16.58 1.22
C GLU A 72 3.19 16.28 -0.21
N LEU A 73 3.60 15.13 -0.74
CA LEU A 73 3.32 14.74 -2.11
C LEU A 73 2.00 13.97 -2.24
N VAL A 74 1.35 13.67 -1.12
CA VAL A 74 0.16 12.82 -0.99
C VAL A 74 0.37 11.52 -1.76
N ILE A 75 1.44 10.82 -1.38
CA ILE A 75 1.75 9.50 -1.91
C ILE A 75 1.17 8.47 -0.95
N PRO A 76 0.22 7.62 -1.39
CA PRO A 76 -0.31 6.58 -0.54
C PRO A 76 0.76 5.51 -0.28
N HIS A 77 0.69 4.85 0.88
CA HIS A 77 1.49 3.66 1.17
C HIS A 77 1.24 2.58 0.12
N LEU A 78 2.32 1.92 -0.29
CA LEU A 78 2.25 0.92 -1.35
C LEU A 78 1.43 -0.31 -0.94
N GLU A 79 1.33 -0.58 0.37
CA GLU A 79 0.47 -1.63 0.92
C GLU A 79 -0.98 -1.52 0.41
N VAL A 80 -1.55 -0.31 0.28
CA VAL A 80 -2.91 -0.15 -0.26
C VAL A 80 -3.02 -0.71 -1.68
N LYS A 81 -2.00 -0.48 -2.52
CA LYS A 81 -1.96 -0.98 -3.90
C LYS A 81 -1.72 -2.49 -3.93
N ILE A 82 -0.80 -2.99 -3.10
CA ILE A 82 -0.49 -4.43 -3.01
C ILE A 82 -1.73 -5.19 -2.52
N MET A 83 -2.40 -4.71 -1.48
CA MET A 83 -3.64 -5.32 -0.96
C MET A 83 -4.76 -5.26 -1.99
N LYS A 84 -4.90 -4.16 -2.76
CA LYS A 84 -5.87 -4.11 -3.87
C LYS A 84 -5.63 -5.24 -4.86
N LEU A 85 -4.38 -5.52 -5.22
CA LEU A 85 -4.02 -6.60 -6.15
C LEU A 85 -4.21 -7.98 -5.52
N ALA A 86 -3.70 -8.21 -4.30
CA ALA A 86 -3.80 -9.47 -3.57
C ALA A 86 -5.26 -9.88 -3.29
N VAL A 87 -6.09 -8.94 -2.83
CA VAL A 87 -7.53 -9.18 -2.63
C VAL A 87 -8.24 -9.42 -3.96
N SER A 88 -7.91 -8.69 -5.02
CA SER A 88 -8.48 -8.97 -6.35
C SER A 88 -8.13 -10.37 -6.83
N TRP A 89 -6.91 -10.82 -6.53
CA TRP A 89 -6.45 -12.14 -6.86
C TRP A 89 -7.16 -13.23 -6.05
N TRP A 90 -7.33 -13.02 -4.74
CA TRP A 90 -8.13 -13.89 -3.89
C TRP A 90 -9.56 -14.05 -4.41
N LEU A 91 -10.26 -12.95 -4.71
CA LEU A 91 -11.62 -13.00 -5.28
C LEU A 91 -11.67 -13.80 -6.60
N LYS A 92 -10.66 -13.64 -7.46
CA LYS A 92 -10.53 -14.45 -8.67
C LYS A 92 -10.31 -15.93 -8.36
N LEU A 93 -9.47 -16.26 -7.37
CA LEU A 93 -9.22 -17.65 -6.96
C LEU A 93 -10.50 -18.33 -6.47
N CYS A 94 -11.33 -17.63 -5.70
CA CYS A 94 -12.61 -18.13 -5.21
C CYS A 94 -13.58 -18.46 -6.36
N ASP A 95 -13.64 -17.57 -7.37
CA ASP A 95 -14.53 -17.69 -8.54
C ASP A 95 -14.02 -18.69 -9.61
N MET A 96 -12.77 -19.12 -9.54
CA MET A 96 -12.23 -20.09 -10.50
C MET A 96 -12.91 -21.47 -10.39
N GLY A 97 -12.96 -22.21 -11.50
CA GLY A 97 -13.39 -23.61 -11.49
C GLY A 97 -12.43 -24.52 -10.71
N GLU A 98 -12.96 -25.61 -10.14
CA GLU A 98 -12.23 -26.52 -9.22
C GLU A 98 -11.00 -27.20 -9.84
N SER A 99 -10.96 -27.35 -11.18
CA SER A 99 -9.84 -27.99 -11.88
C SER A 99 -8.65 -27.05 -12.15
N ARG A 100 -8.77 -25.75 -11.83
CA ARG A 100 -7.75 -24.75 -12.11
C ARG A 100 -6.61 -24.86 -11.09
N TYR A 101 -5.38 -25.05 -11.56
CA TYR A 101 -4.20 -25.14 -10.69
C TYR A 101 -4.08 -24.01 -9.65
N PRO A 102 -4.29 -22.72 -9.98
CA PRO A 102 -4.21 -21.67 -8.97
C PRO A 102 -5.18 -21.87 -7.80
N LYS A 103 -6.42 -22.32 -8.09
CA LYS A 103 -7.42 -22.63 -7.05
C LYS A 103 -7.00 -23.82 -6.20
N LEU A 104 -6.52 -24.90 -6.82
CA LEU A 104 -6.00 -26.07 -6.09
C LEU A 104 -4.83 -25.70 -5.17
N CYS A 105 -3.88 -24.90 -5.65
CA CYS A 105 -2.77 -24.40 -4.83
C CYS A 105 -3.27 -23.54 -3.67
N PHE A 106 -4.21 -22.64 -3.92
CA PHE A 106 -4.83 -21.81 -2.88
C PHE A 106 -5.52 -22.67 -1.82
N LEU A 107 -6.37 -23.62 -2.21
CA LEU A 107 -7.05 -24.54 -1.29
C LEU A 107 -6.05 -25.31 -0.43
N ARG A 108 -4.92 -25.75 -1.01
CA ARG A 108 -3.85 -26.41 -0.26
C ARG A 108 -3.19 -25.46 0.73
N LEU A 109 -2.87 -24.23 0.34
CA LEU A 109 -2.31 -23.22 1.23
C LEU A 109 -3.26 -22.88 2.38
N PHE A 110 -4.56 -22.77 2.09
CA PHE A 110 -5.59 -22.50 3.09
C PHE A 110 -5.76 -23.66 4.08
N ALA A 111 -5.74 -24.90 3.59
CA ALA A 111 -5.74 -26.09 4.46
C ALA A 111 -4.51 -26.12 5.38
N LEU A 112 -3.33 -25.77 4.85
CA LEU A 112 -2.09 -25.67 5.63
C LEU A 112 -2.15 -24.53 6.65
N HIS A 113 -2.77 -23.41 6.31
CA HIS A 113 -3.01 -22.31 7.24
C HIS A 113 -3.87 -22.77 8.44
N LYS A 114 -4.97 -23.51 8.19
CA LYS A 114 -5.81 -24.08 9.25
C LYS A 114 -5.07 -25.11 10.12
N SER A 115 -4.06 -25.80 9.57
CA SER A 115 -3.17 -26.68 10.32
C SER A 115 -1.97 -25.98 10.95
N GLN A 116 -2.00 -24.64 11.09
CA GLN A 116 -0.95 -23.83 11.71
C GLN A 116 0.42 -23.94 11.03
N ALA A 117 0.47 -23.97 9.70
CA ALA A 117 1.73 -23.86 8.95
C ALA A 117 2.44 -22.53 9.23
N ASP A 118 3.76 -22.52 9.02
CA ASP A 118 4.59 -21.32 9.19
C ASP A 118 4.07 -20.16 8.32
N PRO A 119 3.63 -19.04 8.92
CA PRO A 119 3.12 -17.88 8.19
C PRO A 119 4.15 -17.25 7.25
N GLN A 120 5.46 -17.44 7.49
CA GLN A 120 6.50 -16.89 6.62
C GLN A 120 6.42 -17.46 5.20
N TYR A 121 6.00 -18.72 5.05
CA TYR A 121 5.98 -19.43 3.76
C TYR A 121 4.58 -19.74 3.24
N ASN A 122 3.55 -19.31 3.96
CA ASN A 122 2.16 -19.58 3.62
C ASN A 122 1.41 -18.29 3.31
N TRP A 123 1.16 -18.04 2.02
CA TRP A 123 0.43 -16.86 1.56
C TRP A 123 -0.97 -16.73 2.19
N ALA A 124 -1.68 -17.84 2.42
CA ALA A 124 -3.00 -17.78 3.05
C ALA A 124 -2.93 -17.32 4.53
N SER A 125 -1.86 -17.69 5.24
CA SER A 125 -1.60 -17.21 6.61
C SER A 125 -1.19 -15.74 6.64
N GLN A 126 -0.43 -15.29 5.63
CA GLN A 126 -0.09 -13.87 5.47
C GLN A 126 -1.34 -13.03 5.21
N MET A 127 -2.25 -13.53 4.37
CA MET A 127 -3.54 -12.89 4.12
C MET A 127 -4.41 -12.88 5.37
N SER A 128 -4.52 -13.99 6.12
CA SER A 128 -5.23 -14.03 7.41
C SER A 128 -4.73 -12.93 8.36
N ALA A 129 -3.40 -12.78 8.51
CA ALA A 129 -2.82 -11.72 9.34
C ALA A 129 -3.19 -10.30 8.88
N VAL A 130 -3.30 -10.06 7.56
CA VAL A 130 -3.76 -8.78 7.01
C VAL A 130 -5.24 -8.56 7.35
N PHE A 131 -6.10 -9.54 7.10
CA PHE A 131 -7.54 -9.42 7.40
C PHE A 131 -7.77 -9.20 8.90
N GLN A 132 -7.03 -9.90 9.75
CA GLN A 132 -7.02 -9.68 11.20
C GLN A 132 -6.58 -8.25 11.56
N LYS A 133 -5.48 -7.75 10.98
CA LYS A 133 -4.95 -6.40 11.22
C LYS A 133 -5.98 -5.30 10.91
N TYR A 134 -6.81 -5.50 9.87
CA TYR A 134 -7.75 -4.48 9.39
C TYR A 134 -9.23 -4.78 9.70
N GLY A 135 -9.49 -5.75 10.58
CA GLY A 135 -10.81 -5.96 11.19
C GLY A 135 -11.80 -6.84 10.41
N ASP A 136 -11.34 -7.66 9.47
CA ASP A 136 -12.16 -8.55 8.62
C ASP A 136 -11.81 -10.04 8.78
N ASP A 137 -11.29 -10.44 9.95
CA ASP A 137 -10.83 -11.80 10.22
C ASP A 137 -11.84 -12.88 9.79
N ARG A 138 -13.12 -12.73 10.18
CA ARG A 138 -14.19 -13.69 9.85
C ARG A 138 -14.37 -13.91 8.36
N THR A 139 -14.34 -12.85 7.56
CA THR A 139 -14.47 -12.94 6.09
C THR A 139 -13.39 -13.86 5.52
N TRP A 140 -12.16 -13.75 6.02
CA TRP A 140 -11.08 -14.63 5.59
C TRP A 140 -11.22 -16.04 6.15
N GLU A 141 -11.50 -16.18 7.45
CA GLU A 141 -11.54 -17.49 8.10
C GLU A 141 -12.66 -18.40 7.60
N ASP A 142 -13.82 -17.80 7.31
CA ASP A 142 -15.00 -18.48 6.77
C ASP A 142 -14.97 -18.55 5.23
N GLN A 143 -13.99 -17.90 4.60
CA GLN A 143 -13.90 -17.72 3.15
C GLN A 143 -15.19 -17.14 2.56
N ASP A 144 -15.80 -16.19 3.27
CA ASP A 144 -17.01 -15.50 2.85
C ASP A 144 -16.68 -14.38 1.86
N TYR A 145 -16.37 -14.77 0.63
CA TYR A 145 -16.02 -13.85 -0.46
C TYR A 145 -17.25 -13.23 -1.15
N LEU A 146 -18.44 -13.80 -0.93
CA LEU A 146 -19.68 -13.32 -1.55
C LEU A 146 -20.16 -12.07 -0.83
N GLY A 147 -20.18 -10.94 -1.55
CA GLY A 147 -20.57 -9.66 -0.96
C GLY A 147 -19.47 -8.98 -0.14
N PHE A 148 -18.24 -9.48 -0.19
CA PHE A 148 -17.10 -8.83 0.45
C PHE A 148 -16.91 -7.39 -0.06
N ASP A 149 -17.00 -6.42 0.86
CA ASP A 149 -16.78 -5.01 0.55
C ASP A 149 -15.28 -4.68 0.44
N LYS A 150 -14.72 -5.00 -0.74
CA LYS A 150 -13.35 -4.67 -1.12
C LYS A 150 -13.04 -3.18 -0.97
N SER A 151 -13.97 -2.29 -1.32
CA SER A 151 -13.73 -0.85 -1.29
C SER A 151 -13.61 -0.36 0.15
N GLY A 152 -14.51 -0.79 1.04
CA GLY A 152 -14.45 -0.50 2.47
C GLY A 152 -13.19 -1.07 3.13
N PHE A 153 -12.77 -2.27 2.76
CA PHE A 153 -11.52 -2.87 3.25
C PHE A 153 -10.29 -2.05 2.86
N LEU A 154 -10.16 -1.68 1.59
CA LEU A 154 -9.03 -0.86 1.13
C LEU A 154 -9.03 0.53 1.77
N GLU A 155 -10.21 1.08 2.03
CA GLU A 155 -10.36 2.36 2.73
C GLU A 155 -9.95 2.26 4.20
N ARG A 156 -10.22 1.16 4.90
CA ARG A 156 -9.69 0.92 6.26
C ARG A 156 -8.16 0.92 6.28
N ILE A 157 -7.53 0.23 5.32
CA ILE A 157 -6.07 0.20 5.17
C ILE A 157 -5.52 1.61 4.91
N ARG A 158 -6.17 2.36 4.01
CA ARG A 158 -5.78 3.74 3.68
C ARG A 158 -5.85 4.64 4.91
N ARG A 159 -6.93 4.57 5.70
CA ARG A 159 -7.10 5.36 6.93
C ARG A 159 -6.09 5.00 8.00
N PHE A 160 -5.81 3.70 8.18
CA PHE A 160 -4.77 3.23 9.11
C PHE A 160 -3.43 3.93 8.84
N TRP A 161 -2.99 3.92 7.58
CA TRP A 161 -1.73 4.52 7.19
C TRP A 161 -1.74 6.05 7.21
N TRP A 162 -2.86 6.67 6.84
CA TRP A 162 -3.04 8.11 6.96
C TRP A 162 -2.86 8.58 8.41
N ASN A 163 -3.50 7.89 9.35
CA ASN A 163 -3.38 8.18 10.77
C ASN A 163 -1.94 7.94 11.26
N ALA A 164 -1.31 6.84 10.84
CA ALA A 164 0.07 6.52 11.23
C ALA A 164 1.09 7.57 10.76
N ASP A 165 0.96 8.13 9.55
CA ASP A 165 1.82 9.23 9.11
C ASP A 165 1.48 10.54 9.81
N GLY A 166 0.20 10.81 10.08
CA GLY A 166 -0.23 11.97 10.87
C GLY A 166 0.39 11.97 12.27
N ASP A 167 0.32 10.85 12.98
CA ASP A 167 0.93 10.68 14.29
C ASP A 167 2.45 10.90 14.26
N ARG A 168 3.11 10.49 13.18
CA ARG A 168 4.55 10.71 12.98
C ARG A 168 4.87 12.18 12.76
N VAL A 169 4.07 12.91 11.98
CA VAL A 169 4.22 14.37 11.81
C VAL A 169 4.10 15.08 13.15
N ASP A 170 3.07 14.74 13.94
CA ASP A 170 2.79 15.40 15.22
C ASP A 170 3.93 15.19 16.23
N ARG A 171 4.47 13.96 16.29
CA ARG A 171 5.55 13.58 17.23
C ARG A 171 6.93 14.02 16.77
N SER A 172 7.13 14.31 15.49
CA SER A 172 8.47 14.58 14.96
C SER A 172 9.05 15.91 15.47
N SER A 173 10.35 15.89 15.76
CA SER A 173 11.18 17.07 16.00
C SER A 173 11.94 17.54 14.76
N PHE A 174 11.85 16.80 13.64
CA PHE A 174 12.69 17.02 12.45
C PHE A 174 12.45 18.40 11.81
N ASN A 175 11.20 18.82 11.67
CA ASN A 175 10.87 20.17 11.22
C ASN A 175 9.47 20.59 11.71
N PRO A 176 9.37 21.59 12.60
CA PRO A 176 8.10 22.05 13.17
C PRO A 176 7.10 22.57 12.14
N ILE A 177 7.58 23.03 10.98
CA ILE A 177 6.75 23.62 9.92
C ILE A 177 5.65 22.65 9.45
N TYR A 178 5.94 21.35 9.41
CA TYR A 178 4.96 20.35 8.95
C TYR A 178 3.80 20.10 9.93
N LYS A 179 3.97 20.47 11.21
CA LYS A 179 2.85 20.41 12.19
C LYS A 179 1.76 21.44 11.87
N ILE A 180 2.15 22.54 11.23
CA ILE A 180 1.26 23.65 10.84
C ILE A 180 0.53 23.32 9.52
N TYR A 181 1.13 22.48 8.67
CA TYR A 181 0.62 22.17 7.32
C TYR A 181 -0.13 20.85 7.22
N ARG A 182 -0.59 20.27 8.34
CA ARG A 182 -1.47 19.10 8.30
C ARG A 182 -2.65 19.44 7.38
N PRO A 183 -2.85 18.74 6.25
CA PRO A 183 -3.99 19.03 5.40
C PRO A 183 -5.25 18.71 6.21
N ASP A 184 -6.04 19.74 6.49
CA ASP A 184 -7.37 19.59 7.08
C ASP A 184 -8.20 18.71 6.14
N GLY A 185 -8.53 17.50 6.59
CA GLY A 185 -9.75 16.75 6.29
C GLY A 185 -10.01 16.26 4.86
N ASP A 186 -9.51 16.94 3.82
CA ASP A 186 -9.89 16.65 2.46
C ASP A 186 -8.92 15.63 1.86
N ILE A 187 -9.33 14.37 1.90
CA ILE A 187 -8.91 13.38 0.91
C ILE A 187 -9.22 14.02 -0.44
N LEU A 188 -8.22 14.64 -1.07
CA LEU A 188 -8.40 15.29 -2.36
C LEU A 188 -9.10 14.29 -3.31
N PRO A 189 -10.18 14.68 -3.99
CA PRO A 189 -10.96 13.79 -4.86
C PRO A 189 -10.18 13.30 -6.10
N PHE A 190 -8.91 13.67 -6.24
CA PHE A 190 -8.00 13.24 -7.30
C PHE A 190 -7.48 11.79 -7.14
N TYR A 191 -8.09 10.99 -6.27
CA TYR A 191 -7.73 9.58 -6.03
C TYR A 191 -8.87 8.59 -6.35
N LEU A 192 -9.84 8.99 -7.17
CA LEU A 192 -10.73 8.07 -7.88
C LEU A 192 -9.99 7.38 -9.03
#